data_AF-A0A7J5EI57-F1
#
_entry.id   AF-A0A7J5EI57-F1
#
_cell.length_a   1.000
_cell.length_b   1.000
_cell.length_c   1.000
_cell.angle_alpha   90.00
_cell.angle_beta   90.00
_cell.angle_gamma   90.00
#
_symmetry.space_group_name_H-M   'P 1'
#
loop_
_entity.id
_entity.type
_entity.pdbx_description
1 polymer ?
#
loop_
_entity_poly.entity_id
_entity_poly.type
_entity_poly.pdbx_seq_one_letter_code
_entity_poly.pdbx_strand_id
1 'polypeptide(L)'
;MCHVSSRCLEWRGAEPSRPRSMMVSEVMSLVRPITRADIKGPAIYAGMRDDYRRHIIALKKPRRIVIGDRVSLVFENRHTLTLQIEEMLRAESITRDEQIREEIEVYNQMMPTADSLSATLFIELPADADPKVELGKLVGLDEHVVLRIGPHVLRAAFEPGRSTEDKISAVQYVRFPLSAEARAALMTPGTPISVGIDHPGYTLDVTATEETRASLANDYTGVG
;
A
#
# COMPACT_ATOMS: atom_id res chain seq x y z
N MET A 1 42.17 68.32 -3.47
CA MET A 1 40.78 68.15 -3.94
C MET A 1 40.21 66.96 -3.17
N CYS A 2 39.32 67.18 -2.21
CA CYS A 2 37.88 66.83 -2.27
C CYS A 2 37.64 65.35 -2.68
N HIS A 3 36.86 64.50 -2.01
CA HIS A 3 35.89 64.62 -0.90
C HIS A 3 35.39 63.17 -0.61
N VAL A 4 35.02 62.85 0.64
CA VAL A 4 33.87 61.99 1.07
C VAL A 4 33.96 60.45 0.84
N SER A 5 34.08 59.62 1.89
CA SER A 5 33.01 58.91 2.68
C SER A 5 32.43 57.69 1.94
N SER A 6 32.07 56.52 2.49
CA SER A 6 31.80 56.07 3.86
C SER A 6 31.84 54.53 3.90
N ARG A 7 32.20 53.98 5.06
CA ARG A 7 31.73 52.71 5.66
C ARG A 7 31.36 51.54 4.73
N CYS A 8 32.19 50.49 4.73
CA CYS A 8 31.72 49.14 4.49
C CYS A 8 31.49 48.47 5.85
N LEU A 9 30.20 48.24 6.17
CA LEU A 9 29.74 47.53 7.36
C LEU A 9 30.13 46.04 7.30
N GLU A 10 30.38 45.50 8.49
CA GLU A 10 30.41 44.08 8.81
C GLU A 10 29.19 43.34 8.24
N TRP A 11 29.41 42.21 7.59
CA TRP A 11 28.40 41.18 7.37
C TRP A 11 28.80 39.92 8.13
N ARG A 12 28.06 39.64 9.22
CA ARG A 12 27.93 38.32 9.83
C ARG A 12 26.75 37.63 9.16
N GLY A 13 26.94 36.39 8.70
CA GLY A 13 25.84 35.59 8.18
C GLY A 13 26.33 34.36 7.44
N ALA A 14 26.87 33.38 8.17
CA ALA A 14 27.01 32.03 7.64
C ALA A 14 25.65 31.34 7.77
N GLU A 15 24.94 31.14 6.65
CA GLU A 15 23.83 30.19 6.58
C GLU A 15 24.39 28.79 6.37
N PRO A 16 24.08 27.80 7.23
CA PRO A 16 24.44 26.42 6.95
C PRO A 16 23.54 25.88 5.85
N SER A 17 24.14 25.65 4.68
CA SER A 17 23.54 24.90 3.58
C SER A 17 23.06 23.53 4.06
N ARG A 18 21.75 23.28 4.01
CA ARG A 18 21.19 21.93 4.21
C ARG A 18 21.75 20.98 3.15
N PRO A 19 22.26 19.79 3.50
CA PRO A 19 22.78 18.87 2.51
C PRO A 19 21.64 18.30 1.65
N ARG A 20 21.81 18.39 0.33
CA ARG A 20 20.93 17.92 -0.76
C ARG A 20 20.60 16.41 -0.73
N SER A 21 21.18 15.67 0.21
CA SER A 21 21.06 14.22 0.38
C SER A 21 19.74 13.78 1.02
N MET A 22 19.12 14.63 1.85
CA MET A 22 17.91 14.26 2.60
C MET A 22 16.63 14.30 1.73
N MET A 23 16.64 15.09 0.65
CA MET A 23 15.50 15.19 -0.28
C MET A 23 15.40 14.02 -1.27
N VAL A 24 16.46 13.20 -1.43
CA VAL A 24 16.43 12.07 -2.39
C VAL A 24 15.85 10.81 -1.74
N SER A 25 16.06 10.60 -0.44
CA SER A 25 15.51 9.45 0.29
C SER A 25 14.00 9.51 0.44
N GLU A 26 13.45 10.71 0.66
CA GLU A 26 12.01 10.91 0.83
C GLU A 26 11.22 10.76 -0.49
N VAL A 27 11.88 10.87 -1.64
CA VAL A 27 11.29 10.78 -2.98
C VAL A 27 11.13 9.33 -3.48
N MET A 28 11.78 8.36 -2.84
CA MET A 28 11.80 6.96 -3.32
C MET A 28 10.81 6.02 -2.62
N SER A 29 10.24 6.43 -1.49
CA SER A 29 9.26 5.60 -0.76
C SER A 29 7.93 5.50 -1.50
N LEU A 30 7.40 4.28 -1.60
CA LEU A 30 6.07 3.97 -2.17
C LEU A 30 4.99 3.82 -1.10
N VAL A 31 5.30 4.16 0.16
CA VAL A 31 4.38 4.16 1.30
C VAL A 31 4.02 5.58 1.76
N ARG A 32 3.85 6.48 0.80
CA ARG A 32 3.49 7.89 1.02
C ARG A 32 2.15 8.23 0.35
N PRO A 33 1.41 9.21 0.88
CA PRO A 33 0.11 9.59 0.34
C PRO A 33 0.13 9.89 -1.17
N ILE A 34 -0.96 9.54 -1.84
CA ILE A 34 -1.29 9.99 -3.19
C ILE A 34 -1.78 11.42 -3.09
N THR A 35 -1.34 12.25 -4.02
CA THR A 35 -1.72 13.64 -4.14
C THR A 35 -2.35 13.87 -5.49
N ARG A 36 -3.01 15.03 -5.66
CA ARG A 36 -3.58 15.42 -6.95
C ARG A 36 -2.55 15.44 -8.08
N ALA A 37 -1.28 15.68 -7.79
CA ALA A 37 -0.20 15.71 -8.78
C ALA A 37 0.11 14.32 -9.38
N ASP A 38 -0.27 13.25 -8.70
CA ASP A 38 -0.07 11.87 -9.18
C ASP A 38 -1.20 11.42 -10.11
N ILE A 39 -2.34 12.10 -10.06
CA ILE A 39 -3.53 11.76 -10.84
C ILE A 39 -3.55 12.54 -12.16
N LYS A 40 -3.62 11.82 -13.27
CA LYS A 40 -3.73 12.35 -14.63
C LYS A 40 -5.19 12.70 -14.96
N GLY A 41 -6.12 11.87 -14.48
CA GLY A 41 -7.54 11.99 -14.74
C GLY A 41 -7.96 11.41 -16.10
N PRO A 42 -9.28 11.22 -16.32
CA PRO A 42 -9.81 10.31 -17.35
C PRO A 42 -9.32 10.59 -18.78
N ALA A 43 -9.20 11.86 -19.16
CA ALA A 43 -8.84 12.26 -20.52
C ALA A 43 -7.40 11.86 -20.90
N ILE A 44 -6.43 12.18 -20.02
CA ILE A 44 -5.02 11.82 -20.24
C ILE A 44 -4.83 10.33 -20.01
N TYR A 45 -5.45 9.78 -18.96
CA TYR A 45 -5.31 8.39 -18.59
C TYR A 45 -5.78 7.44 -19.70
N ALA A 46 -6.89 7.74 -20.38
CA ALA A 46 -7.43 6.91 -21.46
C ALA A 46 -6.41 6.58 -22.56
N GLY A 47 -5.55 7.53 -22.93
CA GLY A 47 -4.55 7.34 -23.99
C GLY A 47 -3.36 6.44 -23.59
N MET A 48 -3.09 6.27 -22.30
CA MET A 48 -1.99 5.45 -21.78
C MET A 48 -2.44 4.28 -20.91
N ARG A 49 -3.75 4.04 -20.84
CA ARG A 49 -4.39 3.12 -19.91
C ARG A 49 -3.87 1.71 -20.02
N ASP A 50 -3.81 1.17 -21.23
CA ASP A 50 -3.46 -0.24 -21.42
C ASP A 50 -2.00 -0.50 -21.04
N ASP A 51 -1.10 0.44 -21.36
CA ASP A 51 0.31 0.36 -21.00
C ASP A 51 0.50 0.48 -19.48
N TYR A 52 -0.19 1.43 -18.85
CA TYR A 52 -0.17 1.61 -17.41
C TYR A 52 -0.72 0.38 -16.68
N ARG A 53 -1.86 -0.16 -17.14
CA ARG A 53 -2.43 -1.40 -16.60
C ARG A 53 -1.47 -2.58 -16.72
N ARG A 54 -0.84 -2.78 -17.87
CA ARG A 54 0.15 -3.87 -18.05
C ARG A 54 1.33 -3.73 -17.09
N HIS A 55 1.83 -2.51 -16.91
CA HIS A 55 2.90 -2.23 -15.96
C HIS A 55 2.49 -2.59 -14.52
N ILE A 56 1.30 -2.15 -14.09
CA ILE A 56 0.82 -2.42 -12.74
C ILE A 56 0.46 -3.89 -12.52
N ILE A 57 -0.03 -4.61 -13.53
CA ILE A 57 -0.24 -6.06 -13.45
C ILE A 57 1.08 -6.78 -13.17
N ALA A 58 2.15 -6.40 -13.87
CA ALA A 58 3.48 -6.96 -13.62
C ALA A 58 3.96 -6.64 -12.19
N LEU A 59 3.72 -5.42 -11.71
CA LEU A 59 4.05 -4.99 -10.34
C LEU A 59 3.21 -5.72 -9.28
N LYS A 60 1.95 -6.03 -9.56
CA LYS A 60 1.04 -6.76 -8.66
C LYS A 60 1.36 -8.25 -8.56
N LYS A 61 2.00 -8.84 -9.58
CA LYS A 61 2.28 -10.29 -9.62
C LYS A 61 3.07 -10.77 -8.39
N PRO A 62 4.22 -10.17 -8.00
CA PRO A 62 4.92 -10.58 -6.79
C PRO A 62 4.25 -10.09 -5.50
N ARG A 63 3.16 -9.32 -5.57
CA ARG A 63 2.44 -8.78 -4.40
C ARG A 63 1.21 -9.59 -4.02
N ARG A 64 0.86 -10.61 -4.82
CA ARG A 64 -0.26 -11.51 -4.53
C ARG A 64 0.26 -12.76 -3.82
N ILE A 65 -0.29 -13.04 -2.64
CA ILE A 65 -0.12 -14.32 -1.95
C ILE A 65 -1.47 -15.04 -2.02
N VAL A 66 -1.49 -16.20 -2.67
CA VAL A 66 -2.66 -17.08 -2.69
C VAL A 66 -2.54 -18.03 -1.50
N ILE A 67 -3.60 -18.12 -0.70
CA ILE A 67 -3.68 -18.90 0.54
C ILE A 67 -4.75 -19.94 0.32
N GLY A 68 -4.36 -21.14 -0.12
CA GLY A 68 -5.29 -22.21 -0.47
C GLY A 68 -6.08 -21.95 -1.74
N ASP A 69 -7.35 -22.35 -1.75
CA ASP A 69 -8.26 -22.30 -2.89
C ASP A 69 -9.20 -21.09 -2.90
N ARG A 70 -9.38 -20.42 -1.75
CA ARG A 70 -10.40 -19.37 -1.59
C ARG A 70 -9.87 -18.00 -1.22
N VAL A 71 -8.68 -17.90 -0.63
CA VAL A 71 -8.22 -16.62 -0.08
C VAL A 71 -6.97 -16.15 -0.81
N SER A 72 -6.92 -14.86 -1.12
CA SER A 72 -5.68 -14.22 -1.56
C SER A 72 -5.51 -12.85 -0.93
N LEU A 73 -4.25 -12.47 -0.68
CA LEU A 73 -3.86 -11.13 -0.27
C LEU A 73 -3.12 -10.46 -1.42
N VAL A 74 -3.47 -9.22 -1.72
CA VAL A 74 -2.71 -8.35 -2.63
C VAL A 74 -2.20 -7.17 -1.83
N PHE A 75 -0.90 -7.11 -1.60
CA PHE A 75 -0.28 -5.97 -0.93
C PHE A 75 -0.32 -4.73 -1.82
N GLU A 76 -0.82 -3.64 -1.26
CA GLU A 76 -1.01 -2.38 -1.95
C GLU A 76 0.16 -1.43 -1.69
N ASN A 77 0.44 -0.57 -2.66
CA ASN A 77 1.35 0.55 -2.53
C ASN A 77 0.84 1.73 -3.33
N ARG A 78 1.60 2.81 -3.37
CA ARG A 78 1.25 4.01 -4.12
C ARG A 78 0.87 3.75 -5.57
N HIS A 79 1.62 2.91 -6.29
CA HIS A 79 1.34 2.63 -7.70
C HIS A 79 0.05 1.85 -7.90
N THR A 80 -0.21 0.84 -7.06
CA THR A 80 -1.43 0.02 -7.18
C THR A 80 -2.68 0.83 -6.86
N LEU A 81 -2.62 1.68 -5.83
CA LEU A 81 -3.73 2.54 -5.43
C LEU A 81 -3.96 3.68 -6.45
N THR A 82 -2.89 4.26 -7.03
CA THR A 82 -3.04 5.25 -8.11
C THR A 82 -3.78 4.66 -9.32
N LEU A 83 -3.49 3.41 -9.71
CA LEU A 83 -4.25 2.76 -10.77
C LEU A 83 -5.73 2.63 -10.41
N GLN A 84 -6.05 2.24 -9.18
CA GLN A 84 -7.44 2.07 -8.76
C GLN A 84 -8.20 3.40 -8.79
N ILE A 85 -7.57 4.49 -8.34
CA ILE A 85 -8.14 5.85 -8.46
C ILE A 85 -8.40 6.18 -9.93
N GLU A 86 -7.41 6.02 -10.81
CA GLU A 86 -7.58 6.32 -12.25
C GLU A 86 -8.68 5.48 -12.91
N GLU A 87 -8.78 4.19 -12.57
CA GLU A 87 -9.87 3.34 -13.05
C GLU A 87 -11.24 3.79 -12.50
N MET A 88 -11.31 4.22 -11.24
CA MET A 88 -12.54 4.73 -10.62
C MET A 88 -13.00 6.04 -11.28
N LEU A 89 -12.10 7.02 -11.40
CA LEU A 89 -12.39 8.30 -12.02
C LEU A 89 -12.85 8.12 -13.47
N ARG A 90 -12.27 7.16 -14.20
CA ARG A 90 -12.68 6.83 -15.57
C ARG A 90 -14.04 6.15 -15.62
N ALA A 91 -14.29 5.15 -14.76
CA ALA A 91 -15.53 4.39 -14.74
C ALA A 91 -16.72 5.30 -14.43
N GLU A 92 -16.55 6.20 -13.46
CA GLU A 92 -17.58 7.11 -12.97
C GLU A 92 -17.55 8.49 -13.66
N SER A 93 -16.67 8.68 -14.67
CA SER A 93 -16.49 9.94 -15.40
C SER A 93 -16.24 11.16 -14.49
N ILE A 94 -15.53 10.95 -13.37
CA ILE A 94 -15.21 11.99 -12.39
C ILE A 94 -14.09 12.87 -12.95
N THR A 95 -14.41 14.15 -13.17
CA THR A 95 -13.49 15.14 -13.76
C THR A 95 -13.35 16.41 -12.93
N ARG A 96 -14.26 16.65 -11.97
CA ARG A 96 -14.22 17.83 -11.10
C ARG A 96 -13.13 17.64 -10.05
N ASP A 97 -12.27 18.65 -9.90
CA ASP A 97 -11.07 18.54 -9.06
C ASP A 97 -11.39 18.22 -7.59
N GLU A 98 -12.50 18.72 -7.06
CA GLU A 98 -12.95 18.43 -5.70
C GLU A 98 -13.30 16.94 -5.52
N GLN A 99 -14.07 16.37 -6.44
CA GLN A 99 -14.43 14.96 -6.40
C GLN A 99 -13.21 14.05 -6.59
N ILE A 100 -12.22 14.49 -7.38
CA ILE A 100 -10.95 13.76 -7.51
C ILE A 100 -10.22 13.73 -6.16
N ARG A 101 -10.21 14.83 -5.41
CA ARG A 101 -9.60 14.87 -4.08
C ARG A 101 -10.34 13.99 -3.09
N GLU A 102 -11.68 14.01 -3.10
CA GLU A 102 -12.50 13.12 -2.29
C GLU A 102 -12.13 11.64 -2.55
N GLU A 103 -11.99 11.24 -3.82
CA GLU A 103 -11.58 9.87 -4.18
C GLU A 103 -10.16 9.55 -3.72
N ILE A 104 -9.21 10.49 -3.89
CA ILE A 104 -7.84 10.33 -3.40
C ILE A 104 -7.83 10.09 -1.89
N GLU A 105 -8.62 10.84 -1.11
CA GLU A 105 -8.69 10.68 0.34
C GLU A 105 -9.23 9.31 0.73
N VAL A 106 -10.26 8.81 0.04
CA VAL A 106 -10.79 7.46 0.24
C VAL A 106 -9.70 6.40 0.03
N TYR A 107 -8.96 6.45 -1.07
CA TYR A 107 -7.90 5.48 -1.33
C TYR A 107 -6.66 5.67 -0.44
N ASN A 108 -6.36 6.89 0.02
CA ASN A 108 -5.31 7.15 1.00
C ASN A 108 -5.60 6.49 2.35
N GLN A 109 -6.87 6.25 2.69
CA GLN A 109 -7.23 5.42 3.85
C GLN A 109 -6.81 3.94 3.70
N MET A 110 -6.35 3.50 2.53
CA MET A 110 -5.74 2.18 2.32
C MET A 110 -4.23 2.24 2.07
N MET A 111 -3.62 3.42 2.05
CA MET A 111 -2.19 3.58 1.81
C MET A 111 -1.38 2.89 2.93
N PRO A 112 -0.39 2.04 2.61
CA PRO A 112 0.60 1.63 3.59
C PRO A 112 1.35 2.85 4.14
N THR A 113 1.80 2.76 5.38
CA THR A 113 2.61 3.82 6.02
C THR A 113 4.02 3.29 6.30
N ALA A 114 4.91 4.13 6.83
CA ALA A 114 6.22 3.68 7.30
C ALA A 114 6.12 2.51 8.30
N ASP A 115 5.06 2.49 9.10
CA ASP A 115 4.87 1.57 10.22
C ASP A 115 3.73 0.57 9.96
N SER A 116 3.28 0.42 8.71
CA SER A 116 2.30 -0.61 8.36
C SER A 116 2.38 -1.04 6.90
N LEU A 117 2.19 -2.33 6.65
CA LEU A 117 1.83 -2.85 5.34
C LEU A 117 0.31 -2.74 5.17
N SER A 118 -0.15 -2.56 3.94
CA SER A 118 -1.56 -2.60 3.58
C SER A 118 -1.80 -3.64 2.51
N ALA A 119 -2.95 -4.31 2.56
CA ALA A 119 -3.34 -5.31 1.58
C ALA A 119 -4.86 -5.35 1.40
N THR A 120 -5.27 -5.75 0.20
CA THR A 120 -6.64 -6.18 -0.06
C THR A 120 -6.70 -7.70 0.05
N LEU A 121 -7.54 -8.22 0.94
CA LEU A 121 -7.86 -9.64 1.01
C LEU A 121 -9.11 -9.92 0.17
N PHE A 122 -9.00 -10.92 -0.70
CA PHE A 122 -10.08 -11.43 -1.53
C PHE A 122 -10.48 -12.81 -1.06
N ILE A 123 -11.78 -13.03 -0.90
CA ILE A 123 -12.42 -14.33 -0.77
C ILE A 123 -13.03 -14.65 -2.13
N GLU A 124 -12.40 -15.59 -2.83
CA GLU A 124 -12.82 -16.11 -4.11
C GLU A 124 -13.94 -17.13 -3.91
N LEU A 125 -15.02 -16.93 -4.66
CA LEU A 125 -16.20 -17.79 -4.63
C LEU A 125 -16.25 -18.63 -5.91
N PRO A 126 -16.61 -19.92 -5.83
CA PRO A 126 -16.92 -20.71 -7.01
C PRO A 126 -18.03 -20.03 -7.84
N ALA A 127 -17.98 -20.18 -9.17
CA ALA A 127 -18.89 -19.48 -10.08
C ALA A 127 -20.38 -19.73 -9.79
N ASP A 128 -20.72 -20.95 -9.36
CA ASP A 128 -22.10 -21.38 -9.09
C ASP A 128 -22.45 -21.39 -7.59
N ALA A 129 -21.58 -20.84 -6.73
CA ALA A 129 -21.80 -20.85 -5.30
C ALA A 129 -22.75 -19.73 -4.85
N ASP A 130 -23.56 -20.00 -3.81
CA ASP A 130 -24.29 -18.96 -3.09
C ASP A 130 -23.31 -18.16 -2.22
N PRO A 131 -23.10 -16.85 -2.50
CA PRO A 131 -22.16 -16.03 -1.73
C PRO A 131 -22.49 -15.98 -0.25
N LYS A 132 -23.78 -15.96 0.12
CA LYS A 132 -24.19 -15.89 1.52
C LYS A 132 -23.77 -17.15 2.28
N VAL A 133 -23.90 -18.31 1.65
CA VAL A 133 -23.53 -19.60 2.24
C VAL A 133 -22.01 -19.72 2.35
N GLU A 134 -21.27 -19.41 1.30
CA GLU A 134 -19.81 -19.57 1.33
C GLU A 134 -19.11 -18.52 2.21
N LEU A 135 -19.54 -17.26 2.17
CA LEU A 135 -19.02 -16.22 3.07
C LEU A 135 -19.44 -16.50 4.52
N GLY A 136 -20.64 -17.05 4.74
CA GLY A 136 -21.11 -17.48 6.06
C GLY A 136 -20.16 -18.48 6.75
N LYS A 137 -19.46 -19.32 5.98
CA LYS A 137 -18.46 -20.27 6.51
C LYS A 137 -17.16 -19.61 6.98
N LEU A 138 -16.97 -18.33 6.65
CA LEU A 138 -15.75 -17.55 6.92
C LEU A 138 -16.03 -16.34 7.82
N VAL A 139 -17.20 -16.27 8.45
CA VAL A 139 -17.49 -15.25 9.46
C VAL A 139 -16.51 -15.39 10.62
N GLY A 140 -15.88 -14.29 11.01
CA GLY A 140 -14.82 -14.25 12.02
C GLY A 140 -13.40 -14.39 11.45
N LEU A 141 -13.24 -14.66 10.14
CA LEU A 141 -11.92 -14.76 9.49
C LEU A 141 -11.01 -13.56 9.81
N ASP A 142 -11.58 -12.37 10.01
CA ASP A 142 -10.89 -11.14 10.33
C ASP A 142 -10.06 -11.16 11.62
N GLU A 143 -10.32 -12.12 12.53
CA GLU A 143 -9.56 -12.30 13.76
C GLU A 143 -8.40 -13.31 13.63
N HIS A 144 -8.34 -14.04 12.51
CA HIS A 144 -7.53 -15.24 12.36
C HIS A 144 -6.39 -15.12 11.35
N VAL A 145 -6.15 -13.93 10.77
CA VAL A 145 -5.08 -13.72 9.78
C VAL A 145 -3.83 -13.12 10.42
N VAL A 146 -2.67 -13.73 10.15
CA VAL A 146 -1.36 -13.23 10.58
C VAL A 146 -0.36 -13.22 9.42
N LEU A 147 0.48 -12.20 9.39
CA LEU A 147 1.67 -12.14 8.54
C LEU A 147 2.89 -12.38 9.41
N ARG A 148 3.80 -13.25 8.96
CA ARG A 148 5.08 -13.51 9.62
C ARG A 148 6.21 -13.01 8.75
N ILE A 149 7.16 -12.29 9.34
CA ILE A 149 8.37 -11.80 8.69
C ILE A 149 9.55 -12.22 9.58
N GLY A 150 10.24 -13.29 9.18
CA GLY A 150 11.24 -13.93 10.04
C GLY A 150 10.62 -14.33 11.40
N PRO A 151 11.16 -13.85 12.55
CA PRO A 151 10.61 -14.16 13.87
C PRO A 151 9.40 -13.29 14.27
N HIS A 152 9.06 -12.26 13.49
CA HIS A 152 8.03 -11.29 13.84
C HIS A 152 6.65 -11.75 13.37
N VAL A 153 5.66 -11.69 14.26
CA VAL A 153 4.25 -12.02 13.95
C VAL A 153 3.43 -10.74 14.00
N LEU A 154 2.83 -10.39 12.87
CA LEU A 154 2.01 -9.21 12.66
C LEU A 154 0.56 -9.67 12.53
N ARG A 155 -0.28 -9.36 13.51
CA ARG A 155 -1.73 -9.62 13.40
C ARG A 155 -2.36 -8.66 12.40
N ALA A 156 -3.22 -9.19 11.54
CA ALA A 156 -4.01 -8.39 10.64
C ALA A 156 -4.99 -7.49 11.41
N ALA A 157 -5.07 -6.23 11.01
CA ALA A 157 -6.08 -5.28 11.43
C ALA A 157 -7.01 -5.00 10.24
N PHE A 158 -8.21 -5.54 10.29
CA PHE A 158 -9.22 -5.37 9.25
C PHE A 158 -9.93 -4.02 9.39
N GLU A 159 -10.33 -3.44 8.25
CA GLU A 159 -11.18 -2.26 8.26
C GLU A 159 -12.56 -2.57 8.87
N PRO A 160 -13.04 -1.76 9.84
CA PRO A 160 -14.34 -1.98 10.45
C PRO A 160 -15.49 -1.83 9.45
N GLY A 161 -16.59 -2.54 9.70
CA GLY A 161 -17.81 -2.46 8.88
C GLY A 161 -17.81 -3.36 7.64
N ARG A 162 -16.71 -4.07 7.35
CA ARG A 162 -16.65 -5.11 6.31
C ARG A 162 -16.88 -6.54 6.81
N SER A 163 -16.99 -6.70 8.13
CA SER A 163 -17.37 -7.91 8.83
C SER A 163 -18.34 -7.52 9.96
N THR A 164 -19.35 -8.35 10.20
CA THR A 164 -20.22 -8.31 11.38
C THR A 164 -20.38 -9.73 11.90
N GLU A 165 -21.01 -9.90 13.06
CA GLU A 165 -21.22 -11.20 13.71
C GLU A 165 -21.89 -12.26 12.80
N ASP A 166 -22.63 -11.85 11.77
CA ASP A 166 -23.39 -12.73 10.87
C ASP A 166 -22.88 -12.77 9.42
N LYS A 167 -21.92 -11.91 9.05
CA LYS A 167 -21.59 -11.69 7.62
C LYS A 167 -20.22 -11.05 7.43
N ILE A 168 -19.52 -11.54 6.42
CA ILE A 168 -18.23 -11.03 5.97
C ILE A 168 -18.29 -10.67 4.49
N SER A 169 -17.66 -9.56 4.10
CA SER A 169 -17.50 -9.16 2.69
C SER A 169 -16.44 -10.01 1.99
N ALA A 170 -16.65 -10.31 0.71
CA ALA A 170 -15.66 -11.00 -0.13
C ALA A 170 -14.39 -10.18 -0.37
N VAL A 171 -14.44 -8.86 -0.14
CA VAL A 171 -13.29 -7.96 -0.24
C VAL A 171 -13.10 -7.25 1.09
N GLN A 172 -11.91 -7.41 1.66
CA GLN A 172 -11.51 -6.88 2.95
C GLN A 172 -10.27 -6.00 2.79
N TYR A 173 -10.23 -4.88 3.51
CA TYR A 173 -9.03 -4.05 3.59
C TYR A 173 -8.31 -4.35 4.89
N VAL A 174 -7.01 -4.63 4.79
CA VAL A 174 -6.22 -5.21 5.86
C VAL A 174 -4.94 -4.42 6.03
N ARG A 175 -4.61 -4.09 7.28
CA ARG A 175 -3.31 -3.55 7.67
C ARG A 175 -2.54 -4.53 8.51
N PHE A 176 -1.22 -4.54 8.35
CA PHE A 176 -0.31 -5.26 9.22
C PHE A 176 0.63 -4.25 9.89
N PRO A 177 0.51 -3.99 11.20
CA PRO A 177 1.42 -3.12 11.91
C PRO A 177 2.87 -3.60 11.77
N LEU A 178 3.75 -2.75 11.26
CA LEU A 178 5.12 -3.09 10.90
C LEU A 178 6.09 -2.34 11.84
N SER A 179 6.59 -3.03 12.88
CA SER A 179 7.60 -2.45 13.76
C SER A 179 8.92 -2.21 13.03
N ALA A 180 9.80 -1.40 13.62
CA ALA A 180 11.13 -1.14 13.05
C ALA A 180 11.95 -2.43 12.86
N GLU A 181 11.85 -3.38 13.79
CA GLU A 181 12.54 -4.68 13.73
C GLU A 181 11.96 -5.56 12.62
N ALA A 182 10.63 -5.63 12.52
CA ALA A 182 9.96 -6.36 11.45
C ALA A 182 10.26 -5.76 10.07
N ARG A 183 10.34 -4.43 9.97
CA ARG A 183 10.79 -3.72 8.76
C ARG A 183 12.24 -4.06 8.42
N ALA A 184 13.15 -4.03 9.39
CA ALA A 184 14.55 -4.41 9.18
C ALA A 184 14.68 -5.88 8.71
N ALA A 185 13.88 -6.78 9.29
CA ALA A 185 13.80 -8.17 8.84
C ALA A 185 13.28 -8.28 7.39
N LEU A 186 12.20 -7.55 7.05
CA LEU A 186 11.66 -7.48 5.69
C LEU A 186 12.73 -7.02 4.68
N MET A 187 13.51 -6.00 5.04
CA MET A 187 14.57 -5.46 4.19
C MET A 187 15.74 -6.43 3.95
N THR A 188 15.91 -7.44 4.82
CA THR A 188 17.01 -8.41 4.72
C THR A 188 16.71 -9.50 3.67
N PRO A 189 17.56 -9.67 2.63
CA PRO A 189 17.39 -10.74 1.64
C PRO A 189 17.32 -12.13 2.24
N GLY A 190 16.39 -12.95 1.74
CA GLY A 190 16.18 -14.32 2.22
C GLY A 190 15.41 -14.44 3.53
N THR A 191 14.97 -13.34 4.15
CA THR A 191 14.06 -13.42 5.30
C THR A 191 12.73 -14.05 4.86
N PRO A 192 12.30 -15.16 5.48
CA PRO A 192 11.06 -15.81 5.10
C PRO A 192 9.85 -14.93 5.46
N ILE A 193 8.88 -14.88 4.55
CA ILE A 193 7.57 -14.30 4.79
C ILE A 193 6.54 -15.42 4.69
N SER A 194 5.61 -15.51 5.63
CA SER A 194 4.45 -16.41 5.52
C SER A 194 3.16 -15.73 5.95
N VAL A 195 2.05 -16.18 5.39
CA VAL A 195 0.71 -15.79 5.85
C VAL A 195 0.04 -17.02 6.43
N GLY A 196 -0.40 -16.89 7.68
CA GLY A 196 -1.19 -17.89 8.37
C GLY A 196 -2.63 -17.44 8.50
N ILE A 197 -3.56 -18.37 8.29
CA ILE A 197 -4.96 -18.25 8.66
C ILE A 197 -5.27 -19.42 9.59
N ASP A 198 -5.76 -19.15 10.78
CA ASP A 198 -6.15 -20.17 11.77
C ASP A 198 -7.64 -20.08 12.11
N HIS A 199 -8.48 -20.05 11.09
CA HIS A 199 -9.93 -19.95 11.24
C HIS A 199 -10.56 -21.36 11.24
N PRO A 200 -11.57 -21.67 12.08
CA PRO A 200 -12.16 -23.02 12.16
C PRO A 200 -12.66 -23.58 10.81
N GLY A 201 -13.13 -22.70 9.92
CA GLY A 201 -13.55 -23.05 8.56
C GLY A 201 -12.47 -22.95 7.49
N TYR A 202 -11.26 -22.49 7.82
CA TYR A 202 -10.17 -22.25 6.87
C TYR A 202 -8.78 -22.10 7.56
N THR A 203 -8.08 -23.23 7.76
CA THR A 203 -6.75 -23.24 8.42
C THR A 203 -5.64 -23.57 7.43
N LEU A 204 -4.77 -22.60 7.13
CA LEU A 204 -3.68 -22.74 6.16
C LEU A 204 -2.49 -21.83 6.52
N ASP A 205 -1.28 -22.26 6.16
CA ASP A 205 -0.07 -21.42 6.22
C ASP A 205 0.66 -21.50 4.87
N VAL A 206 0.96 -20.35 4.28
CA VAL A 206 1.64 -20.26 2.98
C VAL A 206 2.87 -19.37 3.11
N THR A 207 4.01 -19.91 2.71
CA THR A 207 5.27 -19.15 2.58
C THR A 207 5.28 -18.41 1.25
N ALA A 208 5.53 -17.10 1.31
CA ALA A 208 5.69 -16.25 0.15
C ALA A 208 7.04 -16.48 -0.56
N THR A 209 7.13 -16.06 -1.81
CA THR A 209 8.38 -16.13 -2.56
C THR A 209 9.36 -15.03 -2.13
N GLU A 210 10.65 -15.23 -2.40
CA GLU A 210 11.66 -14.18 -2.24
C GLU A 210 11.37 -12.96 -3.13
N GLU A 211 10.75 -13.17 -4.30
CA GLU A 211 10.30 -12.09 -5.19
C GLU A 211 9.24 -11.22 -4.50
N THR A 212 8.32 -11.85 -3.75
CA THR A 212 7.34 -11.14 -2.92
C THR A 212 8.02 -10.33 -1.83
N ARG A 213 8.93 -10.94 -1.05
CA ARG A 213 9.69 -10.22 -0.01
C ARG A 213 10.42 -9.01 -0.59
N ALA A 214 11.16 -9.20 -1.68
CA ALA A 214 11.90 -8.13 -2.35
C ALA A 214 10.96 -7.02 -2.85
N SER A 215 9.82 -7.38 -3.44
CA SER A 215 8.82 -6.40 -3.90
C SER A 215 8.27 -5.56 -2.75
N LEU A 216 7.94 -6.17 -1.61
CA LEU A 216 7.44 -5.44 -0.43
C LEU A 216 8.54 -4.57 0.20
N ALA A 217 9.75 -5.11 0.36
CA ALA A 217 10.89 -4.37 0.90
C ALA A 217 11.20 -3.10 0.07
N ASN A 218 11.09 -3.18 -1.25
CA ASN A 218 11.34 -2.03 -2.12
C ASN A 218 10.42 -0.84 -1.83
N ASP A 219 9.20 -1.05 -1.31
CA ASP A 219 8.30 0.06 -0.98
C ASP A 219 8.81 0.94 0.15
N TYR A 220 9.64 0.38 1.03
CA TYR A 220 10.20 1.03 2.22
C TYR A 220 11.63 1.53 2.01
N THR A 221 12.16 1.44 0.79
CA THR A 221 13.49 2.01 0.49
C THR A 221 13.43 3.53 0.66
N GLY A 222 14.34 4.08 1.47
CA GLY A 222 14.37 5.52 1.78
C GLY A 222 13.47 5.95 2.95
N VAL A 223 12.74 5.02 3.58
CA VAL A 223 12.06 5.25 4.86
C VAL A 223 13.09 5.17 5.98
N GLY A 224 13.36 6.31 6.63
CA GLY A 224 14.28 6.44 7.76
C GLY A 224 13.68 5.99 9.08
#